data_AF-A0A963UN55-F1
#
_entry.id   AF-A0A963UN55-F1
#
_cell.length_a   1.000
_cell.length_b   1.000
_cell.length_c   1.000
_cell.angle_alpha   90.00
_cell.angle_beta   90.00
_cell.angle_gamma   90.00
#
_symmetry.space_group_name_H-M   'P 1'
#
loop_
_entity.id
_entity.type
_entity.pdbx_description
1 polymer ?
#
loop_
_entity_poly.entity_id
_entity_poly.type
_entity_poly.pdbx_seq_one_letter_code
_entity_poly.pdbx_strand_id
1 'polypeptide(L)' 'MNAIASVASCHGNGIWETYQNSELDRRLTMSDSLGGTTAYDWDVEDRLLTLTAPWGTVYTFGYDGEGGGSR' A
#
# COMPACT_ATOMS: atom_id res chain seq x y z
N MET A 1 -19.88 -4.98 8.05
CA MET A 1 -19.80 -5.11 6.57
C MET A 1 -18.85 -4.02 6.16
N ASN A 2 -17.59 -4.37 6.04
CA ASN A 2 -16.51 -3.41 6.15
C ASN A 2 -16.06 -3.11 4.73
N ALA A 3 -16.65 -2.05 4.16
CA ALA A 3 -16.54 -1.73 2.76
C ALA A 3 -15.11 -1.28 2.44
N ILE A 4 -14.35 -2.15 1.77
CA ILE A 4 -13.14 -1.75 1.07
C ILE A 4 -13.52 -0.68 0.03
N ALA A 5 -13.04 0.54 0.22
CA ALA A 5 -13.32 1.63 -0.71
C ALA A 5 -12.30 1.58 -1.85
N SER A 6 -12.78 1.35 -3.08
CA SER A 6 -11.97 1.44 -4.29
C SER A 6 -12.08 2.83 -4.90
N VAL A 7 -11.00 3.62 -4.88
CA VAL A 7 -10.94 4.95 -5.50
C VAL A 7 -10.20 4.84 -6.84
N ALA A 8 -10.84 5.25 -7.93
CA ALA A 8 -10.19 5.35 -9.24
C ALA A 8 -9.87 6.82 -9.53
N SER A 9 -8.59 7.15 -9.63
CA SER A 9 -8.11 8.47 -10.01
C SER A 9 -7.70 8.44 -11.47
N CYS A 10 -8.41 9.16 -12.35
CA CYS A 10 -7.97 9.39 -13.71
C CYS A 10 -7.13 10.68 -13.75
N HIS A 11 -5.80 10.55 -13.79
CA HIS A 11 -4.99 11.70 -14.14
C HIS A 11 -5.17 11.93 -15.65
N GLY A 12 -5.49 13.17 -16.06
CA GLY A 12 -6.00 13.56 -17.39
C GLY A 12 -5.16 13.20 -18.63
N ASN A 13 -4.13 12.35 -18.49
CA ASN A 13 -3.33 11.76 -19.56
C ASN A 13 -3.76 10.31 -19.92
N GLY A 14 -4.89 9.81 -19.41
CA GLY A 14 -5.37 8.44 -19.71
C GLY A 14 -4.77 7.34 -18.83
N ILE A 15 -3.89 7.72 -17.91
CA ILE A 15 -3.45 6.91 -16.78
C ILE A 15 -4.57 6.90 -15.72
N TRP A 16 -5.02 5.71 -15.36
CA TRP A 16 -5.99 5.45 -14.31
C TRP A 16 -5.29 4.68 -13.19
N GLU A 17 -5.42 5.19 -11.98
CA GLU A 17 -4.85 4.59 -10.78
C GLU A 17 -6.01 4.15 -9.88
N THR A 18 -6.06 2.86 -9.54
CA THR A 18 -7.07 2.34 -8.62
C THR A 18 -6.43 2.08 -7.26
N TYR A 19 -7.03 2.61 -6.21
CA TYR A 19 -6.59 2.47 -4.83
C TYR A 19 -7.63 1.68 -4.05
N GLN A 20 -7.23 0.60 -3.39
CA GLN A 20 -8.08 -0.04 -2.38
C GLN A 20 -7.69 0.50 -1.02
N ASN A 21 -8.66 1.01 -0.25
CA ASN A 21 -8.44 1.46 1.11
C ASN A 21 -9.12 0.52 2.11
N SER A 22 -8.46 0.29 3.24
CA SER A 22 -9.02 -0.37 4.41
C SER A 22 -10.00 0.56 5.14
N GLU A 23 -10.69 0.04 6.14
CA GLU A 23 -11.67 0.78 6.98
C GLU A 23 -11.09 1.99 7.73
N LEU A 24 -9.77 2.05 7.80
CA LEU A 24 -9.00 3.12 8.42
C LEU A 24 -8.49 4.15 7.38
N ASP A 25 -9.02 4.16 6.16
CA ASP A 25 -8.54 4.99 5.04
C ASP A 25 -7.08 4.70 4.63
N ARG A 26 -6.63 3.47 4.86
CA ARG A 26 -5.25 3.02 4.59
C ARG A 26 -5.15 2.31 3.25
N ARG A 27 -4.23 2.75 2.40
CA ARG A 27 -4.06 2.23 1.03
C ARG A 27 -3.50 0.81 1.00
N LEU A 28 -4.33 -0.20 0.77
CA LEU A 28 -3.93 -1.61 0.67
C LEU A 28 -3.27 -1.96 -0.67
N THR A 29 -3.82 -1.46 -1.77
CA THR A 29 -3.29 -1.74 -3.11
C THR A 29 -3.41 -0.51 -4.00
N MET A 30 -2.50 -0.43 -4.97
CA MET A 30 -2.48 0.58 -6.02
C MET A 30 -2.24 -0.12 -7.34
N SER A 31 -3.18 -0.03 -8.27
CA SER A 31 -3.03 -0.54 -9.63
C SER A 31 -2.93 0.62 -10.59
N ASP A 32 -1.88 0.65 -11.41
CA ASP A 32 -1.69 1.61 -12.49
C ASP A 32 -2.23 1.08 -13.82
N SER A 33 -2.55 2.01 -14.73
CA SER A 33 -2.99 1.78 -16.09
C SER A 33 -2.11 0.89 -16.96
N LEU A 34 -0.81 0.79 -16.67
CA LEU A 34 0.11 -0.13 -17.35
C LEU A 34 -0.06 -1.60 -16.90
N GLY A 35 -0.99 -1.88 -15.99
CA GLY A 35 -1.21 -3.22 -15.41
C GLY A 35 -0.28 -3.54 -14.24
N GLY A 36 0.45 -2.54 -13.75
CA GLY A 36 1.29 -2.69 -12.57
C GLY A 36 0.45 -2.58 -11.29
N THR A 37 0.41 -3.64 -10.49
CA THR A 37 -0.18 -3.61 -9.14
C THR A 37 0.90 -3.55 -8.07
N THR A 38 0.83 -2.53 -7.22
CA THR A 38 1.62 -2.39 -6.00
C THR A 38 0.76 -2.72 -4.79
N ALA A 39 1.20 -3.64 -3.93
CA ALA A 39 0.52 -3.95 -2.68
C ALA A 39 1.27 -3.35 -1.49
N TYR A 40 0.53 -2.86 -0.50
CA TYR A 40 1.05 -2.23 0.69
C TYR A 40 0.45 -2.90 1.91
N ASP A 41 1.32 -3.34 2.81
CA ASP A 41 0.95 -3.89 4.11
C ASP A 41 1.38 -2.95 5.22
N TRP A 42 0.63 -2.95 6.31
CA TRP A 42 0.41 -1.75 7.11
C TRP A 42 0.18 -2.19 8.56
N ASP A 43 1.06 -1.78 9.47
CA ASP A 43 1.01 -2.11 10.90
C ASP A 43 -0.12 -1.36 11.62
N VAL A 44 -0.53 -1.80 12.82
CA VAL A 44 -1.60 -1.14 13.59
C VAL A 44 -1.33 0.35 13.90
N GLU A 45 -0.07 0.78 13.89
CA GLU A 45 0.36 2.18 14.12
C GLU A 45 0.44 3.03 12.83
N ASP A 46 -0.27 2.69 11.76
CA ASP A 46 -0.24 3.44 10.50
C ASP A 46 1.12 3.45 9.75
N ARG A 47 1.97 2.46 10.03
CA ARG A 47 3.31 2.31 9.41
C ARG A 47 3.33 1.22 8.32
N LEU A 48 4.10 1.43 7.26
CA LEU A 48 4.14 0.53 6.09
C LEU A 48 5.04 -0.69 6.34
N LEU A 49 4.52 -1.86 6.70
CA LEU A 49 5.33 -3.06 6.92
C LEU A 49 6.00 -3.57 5.64
N THR A 50 5.25 -3.68 4.55
CA THR A 50 5.77 -4.21 3.28
C THR A 50 5.20 -3.49 2.08
N LEU A 51 6.00 -3.39 1.02
CA LEU A 51 5.61 -2.90 -0.28
C LEU A 51 6.01 -3.93 -1.32
N THR A 52 5.03 -4.49 -2.03
CA THR A 52 5.26 -5.39 -3.15
C THR A 52 5.07 -4.62 -4.44
N ALA A 53 6.16 -4.39 -5.17
CA ALA A 53 6.17 -3.70 -6.44
C ALA A 53 5.60 -4.59 -7.57
N PRO A 54 5.08 -4.01 -8.66
CA PRO A 54 4.43 -4.75 -9.75
C PRO A 54 5.37 -5.69 -10.51
N TRP A 55 6.67 -5.42 -10.46
CA TRP A 55 7.72 -6.28 -11.03
C TRP A 55 8.16 -7.41 -10.09
N GLY A 56 7.47 -7.61 -8.95
CA GLY A 56 7.71 -8.69 -7.99
C GLY A 56 8.76 -8.39 -6.92
N THR A 57 9.35 -7.18 -6.90
CA THR A 57 10.25 -6.79 -5.80
C THR A 57 9.44 -6.52 -4.55
N VAL A 58 9.83 -7.16 -3.46
CA VAL A 58 9.25 -6.92 -2.13
C VAL A 58 10.23 -6.09 -1.32
N TYR A 59 9.76 -4.97 -0.79
CA TYR A 59 10.46 -4.14 0.18
C TYR A 59 9.81 -4.33 1.53
N THR A 60 10.60 -4.66 2.55
CA THR A 60 10.12 -4.81 3.93
C THR A 60 10.72 -3.70 4.78
N PHE A 61 9.87 -2.97 5.49
CA PHE A 61 10.28 -1.93 6.42
C PHE A 61 10.04 -2.45 7.84
N GLY A 62 11.13 -2.81 8.50
CA GLY A 62 11.11 -3.11 9.93
C GLY A 62 11.02 -1.80 10.69
N TYR A 63 9.89 -1.54 11.32
CA TYR A 63 9.76 -0.50 12.33
C TYR A 63 9.88 -1.18 13.69
N ASP A 64 11.09 -1.22 14.24
CA ASP A 64 11.31 -1.58 15.64
C ASP A 64 10.61 -0.55 16.51
N GLY A 65 9.36 -0.86 16.88
CA GLY A 65 8.60 -0.13 17.88
C GLY A 65 9.30 -0.29 19.23
N GLU A 66 9.84 0.82 19.73
CA GLU A 66 10.72 0.93 20.90
C GLU A 66 12.11 0.29 20.79
N GLY A 67 13.12 1.09 21.13
CA GLY A 67 14.53 0.74 21.03
C GLY A 67 14.87 -0.50 21.83
N GLY A 68 15.33 -1.53 21.12
CA GLY A 68 16.09 -2.63 21.67
C GLY A 68 17.52 -2.57 21.16
N GLY A 69 18.31 -1.60 21.62
CA GLY A 69 19.75 -1.71 21.50
C GLY A 69 20.20 -3.00 22.18
N SER A 70 20.53 -4.02 21.40
CA SER A 70 21.36 -5.10 21.91
C SER A 70 22.04 -5.87 20.78
N ARG A 71 23.35 -5.62 20.73
CA ARG A 71 24.46 -6.41 20.18
C ARG A 71 24.78 -6.22 18.71
#